data_AF-A0A936DNC7-F1
#
_entry.id   AF-A0A936DNC7-F1
#
_cell.length_a   1.000
_cell.length_b   1.000
_cell.length_c   1.000
_cell.angle_alpha   90.00
_cell.angle_beta   90.00
_cell.angle_gamma   90.00
#
_symmetry.space_group_name_H-M   'P 1'
#
loop_
_entity.id
_entity.type
_entity.pdbx_description
1 polymer ?
#
loop_
_entity_poly.entity_id
_entity_poly.type
_entity_poly.pdbx_seq_one_letter_code
_entity_poly.pdbx_strand_id
1 'polypeptide(L)'
;MNTDFKTVDEYIASLPKSTQEILKKIRKTVKTKASGATEGISYGMPAYKLNGKPLVYFGGYKNHIGFYATPSGHSSFEKELSLYKQGKGSVQFPLSQAIPYDLIARIVAFRVNENNTKKESMAKTIKQSKTDDVNDYLDKLEHPLKGVLLELRHHILTRFPEISEHIKWNSLSFYFNGEMRAFNPKEYKRDLLVVNLNKQEYVLLVFPTGNNISHKSQLLEGDYADGRKMVKIYSTEGLTNHKDELFKIIGSWIMQIDK
;
A
#
# COMPACT_ATOMS: atom_id res chain seq x y z
N MET A 1 11.98 -14.72 -30.88
CA MET A 1 10.71 -13.96 -30.92
C MET A 1 11.06 -12.54 -30.52
N ASN A 2 10.61 -11.54 -31.28
CA ASN A 2 10.74 -10.15 -30.85
C ASN A 2 9.88 -10.00 -29.58
N THR A 3 10.47 -9.63 -28.45
CA THR A 3 9.78 -9.57 -27.14
C THR A 3 9.29 -8.17 -26.78
N ASP A 4 9.59 -7.17 -27.61
CA ASP A 4 9.32 -5.76 -27.35
C ASP A 4 7.98 -5.29 -27.93
N PHE A 5 6.90 -6.01 -27.61
CA PHE A 5 5.55 -5.55 -27.92
C PHE A 5 5.16 -4.41 -26.98
N LYS A 6 4.64 -3.32 -27.55
CA LYS A 6 4.14 -2.18 -26.76
C LYS A 6 2.67 -2.35 -26.41
N THR A 7 1.92 -3.08 -27.25
CA THR A 7 0.48 -3.29 -27.06
C THR A 7 0.06 -4.74 -27.21
N VAL A 8 -1.09 -5.10 -26.63
CA VAL A 8 -1.71 -6.42 -26.80
C VAL A 8 -2.12 -6.68 -28.25
N ASP A 9 -2.51 -5.64 -28.98
CA ASP A 9 -2.87 -5.74 -30.40
C ASP A 9 -1.67 -6.12 -31.26
N GLU A 10 -0.52 -5.46 -31.06
CA GLU A 10 0.75 -5.82 -31.72
C GLU A 10 1.16 -7.26 -31.42
N TYR A 11 1.07 -7.68 -30.15
CA TYR A 11 1.37 -9.06 -29.75
C TYR A 11 0.48 -10.06 -30.48
N ILE A 12 -0.85 -9.85 -30.47
CA ILE A 12 -1.80 -10.76 -31.12
C ILE A 12 -1.55 -10.79 -32.63
N ALA A 13 -1.33 -9.64 -33.28
CA ALA A 13 -1.09 -9.56 -34.72
C ALA A 13 0.17 -10.32 -35.18
N SER A 14 1.15 -10.51 -34.29
CA SER A 14 2.39 -11.24 -34.57
C SER A 14 2.23 -12.77 -34.66
N LEU A 15 1.08 -13.31 -34.24
CA LEU A 15 0.83 -14.76 -34.15
C LEU A 15 0.07 -15.29 -35.38
N PRO A 16 0.07 -16.61 -35.64
CA PRO A 16 -0.74 -17.21 -36.70
C PRO A 16 -2.23 -16.88 -36.54
N LYS A 17 -2.94 -16.66 -37.66
CA LYS A 17 -4.36 -16.21 -37.67
C LYS A 17 -5.27 -17.02 -36.75
N SER A 18 -5.13 -18.35 -36.72
CA SER A 18 -5.90 -19.23 -35.84
C SER A 18 -5.68 -18.95 -34.35
N THR A 19 -4.43 -18.73 -33.94
CA THR A 19 -4.07 -18.34 -32.57
C THR A 19 -4.59 -16.94 -32.22
N GLN A 20 -4.59 -16.01 -33.19
CA GLN A 20 -5.11 -14.66 -32.98
C GLN A 20 -6.58 -14.67 -32.53
N GLU A 21 -7.42 -15.44 -33.22
CA GLU A 21 -8.86 -15.53 -32.91
C GLU A 21 -9.11 -16.10 -31.51
N ILE A 22 -8.32 -17.11 -31.12
CA ILE A 22 -8.37 -17.66 -29.76
C ILE A 22 -8.01 -16.60 -28.73
N LEU A 23 -6.89 -15.89 -28.93
CA LEU A 23 -6.42 -14.89 -27.98
C LEU A 23 -7.34 -13.67 -27.91
N LYS A 24 -7.93 -13.22 -29.02
CA LYS A 24 -8.95 -12.16 -29.02
C LYS A 24 -10.17 -12.56 -28.18
N LYS A 25 -10.59 -13.83 -28.27
CA LYS A 25 -11.70 -14.33 -27.45
C LYS A 25 -11.34 -14.41 -25.96
N ILE A 26 -10.12 -14.86 -25.62
CA ILE A 26 -9.63 -14.80 -24.22
C ILE A 26 -9.57 -13.35 -23.72
N ARG A 27 -9.00 -12.44 -24.50
CA ARG A 27 -8.94 -11.00 -24.22
C ARG A 27 -10.34 -10.44 -23.92
N LYS A 28 -11.33 -10.76 -24.75
CA LYS A 28 -12.73 -10.36 -24.55
C LYS A 28 -13.31 -10.93 -23.25
N THR A 29 -13.07 -12.21 -22.96
CA THR A 29 -13.51 -12.85 -21.71
C THR A 29 -12.91 -12.13 -20.49
N VAL A 30 -11.61 -11.83 -20.52
CA VAL A 30 -10.93 -11.11 -19.42
C VAL A 30 -11.52 -9.70 -19.26
N LYS A 31 -11.63 -8.92 -20.33
CA LYS A 31 -12.21 -7.56 -20.27
C LYS A 31 -13.66 -7.55 -19.78
N THR A 32 -14.44 -8.58 -20.13
CA THR A 32 -15.84 -8.70 -19.69
C THR A 32 -15.93 -9.00 -18.19
N LYS A 33 -15.09 -9.92 -17.68
CA LYS A 33 -15.11 -10.33 -16.27
C LYS A 33 -14.34 -9.37 -15.35
N ALA A 34 -13.45 -8.56 -15.90
CA ALA A 34 -12.60 -7.63 -15.17
C ALA A 34 -12.60 -6.24 -15.85
N SER A 35 -13.76 -5.60 -15.91
CA SER A 35 -13.94 -4.28 -16.57
C SER A 35 -13.06 -3.17 -15.99
N GLY A 36 -12.69 -3.26 -14.71
CA GLY A 36 -11.77 -2.33 -14.05
C GLY A 36 -10.28 -2.69 -14.17
N ALA A 37 -9.91 -3.73 -14.92
CA ALA A 37 -8.52 -4.13 -15.07
C ALA A 37 -7.80 -3.32 -16.16
N THR A 38 -6.58 -2.91 -15.85
CA THR A 38 -5.66 -2.29 -16.81
C THR A 38 -4.99 -3.37 -17.67
N GLU A 39 -5.09 -3.21 -18.99
CA GLU A 39 -4.44 -4.06 -19.99
C GLU A 39 -3.04 -3.54 -20.32
N GLY A 40 -2.08 -4.44 -20.53
CA GLY A 40 -0.74 -4.10 -21.01
C GLY A 40 0.07 -5.31 -21.44
N ILE A 41 1.36 -5.11 -21.66
CA ILE A 41 2.35 -6.17 -21.92
C ILE A 41 3.25 -6.32 -20.70
N SER A 42 3.49 -7.56 -20.27
CA SER A 42 4.48 -7.89 -19.25
C SER A 42 5.06 -9.27 -19.56
N TYR A 43 6.36 -9.46 -19.33
CA TYR A 43 7.06 -10.70 -19.71
C TYR A 43 6.85 -11.08 -21.19
N GLY A 44 6.73 -10.08 -22.07
CA GLY A 44 6.52 -10.26 -23.50
C GLY A 44 5.15 -10.83 -23.88
N MET A 45 4.14 -10.77 -23.00
CA MET A 45 2.79 -11.27 -23.28
C MET A 45 1.68 -10.39 -22.68
N PRO A 46 0.43 -10.53 -23.16
CA PRO A 46 -0.73 -9.86 -22.57
C PRO A 46 -0.84 -10.07 -21.06
N ALA A 47 -0.99 -8.95 -20.35
CA ALA A 47 -1.03 -8.87 -18.91
C ALA A 47 -2.18 -7.97 -18.45
N TYR A 48 -2.90 -8.42 -17.43
CA TYR A 48 -3.98 -7.65 -16.81
C TYR A 48 -3.68 -7.42 -15.34
N LYS A 49 -3.88 -6.18 -14.89
CA LYS A 49 -3.75 -5.78 -13.50
C LYS A 49 -5.05 -5.19 -12.99
N LEU A 50 -5.45 -5.51 -11.77
CA LEU A 50 -6.60 -4.90 -11.10
C LEU A 50 -6.12 -4.30 -9.78
N ASN A 51 -6.50 -3.06 -9.48
CA ASN A 51 -6.06 -2.35 -8.27
C ASN A 51 -4.51 -2.31 -8.14
N GLY A 52 -3.79 -2.15 -9.26
CA GLY A 52 -2.33 -2.15 -9.31
C GLY A 52 -1.65 -3.52 -9.15
N LYS A 53 -2.41 -4.59 -8.89
CA LYS A 53 -1.89 -5.95 -8.64
C LYS A 53 -2.16 -6.89 -9.82
N PRO A 54 -1.29 -7.91 -10.07
CA PRO A 54 -1.50 -8.90 -11.12
C PRO A 54 -2.83 -9.65 -11.01
N LEU A 55 -3.58 -9.67 -12.12
CA LEU A 55 -4.82 -10.41 -12.24
C LEU A 55 -4.60 -11.73 -12.97
N VAL A 56 -4.29 -11.65 -14.27
CA VAL A 56 -4.02 -12.78 -15.17
C VAL A 56 -3.07 -12.38 -16.30
N TYR A 57 -2.38 -13.37 -16.88
CA TYR A 57 -1.59 -13.25 -18.11
C TYR A 57 -1.98 -14.37 -19.06
N PHE A 58 -1.74 -14.17 -20.35
CA PHE A 58 -1.86 -15.23 -21.33
C PHE A 58 -0.93 -15.03 -22.51
N GLY A 59 -0.47 -16.13 -23.12
CA GLY A 59 0.44 -16.09 -24.26
C GLY A 59 0.15 -17.22 -25.26
N GLY A 60 0.36 -16.93 -26.55
CA GLY A 60 0.26 -17.91 -27.62
C GLY A 60 1.60 -18.61 -27.86
N TYR A 61 1.59 -19.94 -27.88
CA TYR A 61 2.75 -20.78 -28.21
C TYR A 61 2.42 -21.69 -29.40
N LYS A 62 3.44 -22.36 -29.95
CA LYS A 62 3.32 -23.19 -31.15
C LYS A 62 2.15 -24.20 -31.07
N ASN A 63 1.97 -24.84 -29.92
CA ASN A 63 1.01 -25.94 -29.75
C ASN A 63 -0.07 -25.67 -28.67
N HIS A 64 0.01 -24.56 -27.93
CA HIS A 64 -0.89 -24.30 -26.81
C HIS A 64 -1.03 -22.80 -26.52
N ILE A 65 -2.04 -22.45 -25.74
CA ILE A 65 -2.13 -21.17 -25.04
C ILE A 65 -1.64 -21.37 -23.62
N GLY A 66 -0.66 -20.57 -23.19
CA GLY A 66 -0.30 -20.46 -21.78
C GLY A 66 -1.25 -19.49 -21.08
N PHE A 67 -1.85 -19.91 -19.98
CA PHE A 67 -2.70 -19.07 -19.15
C PHE A 67 -2.20 -19.06 -17.70
N TYR A 68 -2.06 -17.87 -17.13
CA TYR A 68 -1.39 -17.66 -15.85
C TYR A 68 -2.31 -16.86 -14.94
N ALA A 69 -2.82 -17.50 -13.89
CA ALA A 69 -3.80 -16.91 -12.98
C ALA A 69 -3.25 -16.73 -11.56
N THR A 70 -1.92 -16.67 -11.40
CA THR A 70 -1.19 -16.71 -10.12
C THR A 70 -1.54 -17.97 -9.28
N PRO A 71 -0.77 -18.31 -8.23
CA PRO A 71 -0.96 -19.61 -7.56
C PRO A 71 -2.38 -19.86 -7.02
N SER A 72 -3.08 -18.84 -6.51
CA SER A 72 -4.40 -19.05 -5.91
C SER A 72 -5.51 -19.34 -6.92
N GLY A 73 -5.46 -18.73 -8.11
CA GLY A 73 -6.39 -19.06 -9.20
C GLY A 73 -6.23 -20.50 -9.67
N HIS A 74 -4.99 -21.01 -9.68
CA HIS A 74 -4.72 -22.40 -10.02
C HIS A 74 -5.17 -23.37 -8.92
N SER A 75 -4.86 -23.08 -7.64
CA SER A 75 -5.27 -23.92 -6.52
C SER A 75 -6.79 -24.05 -6.39
N SER A 76 -7.54 -22.96 -6.58
CA SER A 76 -9.00 -23.01 -6.44
C SER A 76 -9.72 -23.78 -7.57
N PHE A 77 -9.04 -24.01 -8.69
CA PHE A 77 -9.58 -24.68 -9.87
C PHE A 77 -8.80 -25.96 -10.23
N GLU A 78 -8.02 -26.50 -9.30
CA GLU A 78 -7.09 -27.62 -9.51
C GLU A 78 -7.75 -28.84 -10.15
N LYS A 79 -8.95 -29.22 -9.68
CA LYS A 79 -9.70 -30.37 -10.21
C LYS A 79 -10.10 -30.22 -11.68
N GLU A 80 -10.43 -29.01 -12.11
CA GLU A 80 -10.83 -28.75 -13.49
C GLU A 80 -9.61 -28.58 -14.38
N LEU A 81 -8.52 -28.04 -13.82
CA LEU A 81 -7.26 -27.86 -14.52
C LEU A 81 -6.45 -29.15 -14.64
N SER A 82 -6.75 -30.20 -13.85
CA SER A 82 -6.04 -31.49 -13.84
C SER A 82 -6.03 -32.22 -15.20
N LEU A 83 -6.96 -31.85 -16.10
CA LEU A 83 -7.03 -32.37 -17.46
C LEU A 83 -5.94 -31.78 -18.39
N TYR A 84 -5.25 -30.73 -17.94
CA TYR A 84 -4.26 -30.00 -18.72
C TYR A 84 -2.87 -30.09 -18.09
N LYS A 85 -1.85 -29.78 -18.89
CA LYS A 85 -0.48 -29.64 -18.39
C LYS A 85 -0.37 -28.37 -17.54
N GLN A 86 0.15 -28.50 -16.32
CA GLN A 86 0.18 -27.41 -15.33
C GLN A 86 1.59 -27.14 -14.79
N GLY A 87 1.76 -25.94 -14.25
CA GLY A 87 2.86 -25.52 -13.37
C GLY A 87 2.31 -24.71 -12.19
N LYS A 88 3.17 -24.25 -11.28
CA LYS A 88 2.82 -23.60 -9.99
C LYS A 88 1.81 -22.43 -10.07
N GLY A 89 1.62 -21.84 -11.25
CA GLY A 89 0.60 -20.81 -11.50
C GLY A 89 0.29 -20.65 -12.99
N SER A 90 0.47 -21.72 -13.75
CA SER A 90 0.31 -21.74 -15.20
C SER A 90 -0.40 -23.02 -15.65
N VAL A 91 -1.20 -22.90 -16.70
CA VAL A 91 -1.83 -24.03 -17.38
C VAL A 91 -1.66 -23.87 -18.88
N GLN A 92 -1.46 -24.97 -19.59
CA GLN A 92 -1.36 -25.01 -21.04
C GLN A 92 -2.65 -25.57 -21.64
N PHE A 93 -3.39 -24.75 -22.37
CA PHE A 93 -4.55 -25.19 -23.14
C PHE A 93 -4.11 -25.60 -24.55
N PRO A 94 -4.15 -26.88 -24.92
CA PRO A 94 -3.70 -27.35 -26.23
C PRO A 94 -4.53 -26.73 -27.36
N LEU A 95 -3.86 -26.30 -28.44
CA LEU A 95 -4.55 -25.78 -29.63
C LEU A 95 -5.29 -26.87 -30.43
N SER A 96 -5.00 -28.14 -30.15
CA SER A 96 -5.68 -29.30 -30.73
C SER A 96 -7.04 -29.61 -30.08
N GLN A 97 -7.42 -28.90 -29.01
CA GLN A 97 -8.66 -29.11 -28.27
C GLN A 97 -9.45 -27.81 -28.17
N ALA A 98 -10.74 -27.93 -27.82
CA ALA A 98 -11.57 -26.76 -27.56
C ALA A 98 -11.03 -25.97 -26.36
N ILE A 99 -10.87 -24.65 -26.52
CA ILE A 99 -10.42 -23.77 -25.45
C ILE A 99 -11.53 -23.63 -24.40
N PRO A 100 -11.25 -23.87 -23.11
CA PRO A 100 -12.27 -23.87 -22.05
C PRO A 100 -12.61 -22.44 -21.60
N TYR A 101 -13.28 -21.68 -22.45
CA TYR A 101 -13.59 -20.26 -22.20
C TYR A 101 -14.41 -20.02 -20.92
N ASP A 102 -15.31 -20.94 -20.57
CA ASP A 102 -16.09 -20.87 -19.33
C ASP A 102 -15.19 -20.97 -18.10
N LEU A 103 -14.28 -21.95 -18.09
CA LEU A 103 -13.28 -22.12 -17.03
C LEU A 103 -12.41 -20.86 -16.89
N ILE A 104 -11.93 -20.31 -18.01
CA ILE A 104 -11.18 -19.04 -18.02
C ILE A 104 -12.02 -17.92 -17.39
N ALA A 105 -13.30 -17.81 -17.76
CA ALA A 105 -14.19 -16.78 -17.22
C ALA A 105 -14.38 -16.91 -15.70
N ARG A 106 -14.57 -18.14 -15.20
CA ARG A 106 -14.72 -18.42 -13.76
C ARG A 106 -13.43 -18.13 -12.98
N ILE A 107 -12.27 -18.51 -13.52
CA ILE A 107 -10.96 -18.20 -12.92
C ILE A 107 -10.76 -16.68 -12.84
N VAL A 108 -11.05 -15.93 -13.92
CA VAL A 108 -10.92 -14.47 -13.91
C VAL A 108 -11.85 -13.85 -12.88
N ALA A 109 -13.12 -14.27 -12.83
CA ALA A 109 -14.08 -13.76 -11.85
C ALA A 109 -13.63 -14.02 -10.39
N PHE A 110 -13.12 -15.23 -10.11
CA PHE A 110 -12.55 -15.56 -8.81
C PHE A 110 -11.37 -14.64 -8.46
N ARG A 111 -10.44 -14.42 -9.40
CA ARG A 111 -9.28 -13.54 -9.22
C ARG A 111 -9.66 -12.08 -9.01
N VAL A 112 -10.75 -11.61 -9.63
CA VAL A 112 -11.31 -10.27 -9.41
C VAL A 112 -11.82 -10.14 -7.97
N ASN A 113 -12.60 -11.13 -7.51
CA ASN A 113 -13.10 -11.13 -6.13
C ASN A 113 -11.96 -11.11 -5.12
N GLU A 114 -10.95 -11.98 -5.29
CA GLU A 114 -9.78 -12.02 -4.41
C GLU A 114 -9.02 -10.68 -4.39
N ASN A 115 -8.82 -10.05 -5.54
CA ASN A 115 -8.17 -8.74 -5.61
C ASN A 115 -8.95 -7.64 -4.90
N ASN A 116 -10.29 -7.66 -5.00
CA ASN A 116 -11.15 -6.70 -4.34
C ASN A 116 -11.16 -6.92 -2.82
N THR A 117 -11.31 -8.16 -2.35
CA THR A 117 -11.23 -8.49 -0.92
C THR A 117 -9.88 -8.08 -0.33
N LYS A 118 -8.78 -8.31 -1.06
CA LYS A 118 -7.45 -7.85 -0.62
C LYS A 118 -7.36 -6.33 -0.56
N LYS A 119 -7.97 -5.59 -1.49
CA LYS A 119 -8.01 -4.12 -1.43
C LYS A 119 -8.83 -3.64 -0.23
N GLU A 120 -9.98 -4.26 0.04
CA GLU A 120 -10.84 -3.93 1.17
C GLU A 120 -10.18 -4.25 2.52
N SER A 121 -9.54 -5.41 2.65
CA SER A 121 -8.79 -5.76 3.87
C SER A 121 -7.64 -4.78 4.10
N MET A 122 -6.96 -4.37 3.03
CA MET A 122 -5.85 -3.41 3.07
C MET A 122 -6.34 -2.01 3.49
N ALA A 123 -7.51 -1.59 2.99
CA ALA A 123 -8.18 -0.37 3.44
C ALA A 123 -8.60 -0.44 4.91
N LYS A 124 -8.97 -1.61 5.44
CA LYS A 124 -9.24 -1.82 6.87
C LYS A 124 -7.97 -1.81 7.75
N THR A 125 -6.81 -2.15 7.19
CA THR A 125 -5.51 -2.08 7.89
C THR A 125 -4.98 -0.65 8.03
N ILE A 126 -5.43 0.27 7.16
CA ILE A 126 -5.13 1.71 7.27
C ILE A 126 -5.91 2.28 8.45
N LYS A 127 -5.19 2.85 9.42
CA LYS A 127 -5.82 3.44 10.61
C LYS A 127 -6.25 4.87 10.29
N GLN A 128 -7.56 5.10 10.15
CA GLN A 128 -8.12 6.42 9.85
C GLN A 128 -7.79 7.45 10.94
N SER A 129 -7.60 8.70 10.54
CA SER A 129 -7.41 9.86 11.43
C SER A 129 -8.63 10.11 12.32
N LYS A 130 -8.40 10.62 13.53
CA LYS A 130 -9.41 11.07 14.49
C LYS A 130 -9.45 12.60 14.56
N THR A 131 -9.59 13.23 13.40
CA THR A 131 -9.48 14.69 13.23
C THR A 131 -10.57 15.45 13.99
N ASP A 132 -11.79 14.93 14.06
CA ASP A 132 -12.87 15.57 14.82
C ASP A 132 -12.58 15.57 16.32
N ASP A 133 -12.13 14.43 16.88
CA ASP A 133 -11.71 14.34 18.30
C ASP A 133 -10.57 15.31 18.62
N VAL A 134 -9.63 15.50 17.68
CA VAL A 134 -8.52 16.45 17.82
C VAL A 134 -8.99 17.90 17.75
N ASN A 135 -9.93 18.21 16.85
CA ASN A 135 -10.53 19.54 16.77
C ASN A 135 -11.23 19.89 18.09
N ASP A 136 -12.07 18.98 18.60
CA ASP A 136 -12.76 19.16 19.88
C ASP A 136 -11.79 19.37 21.06
N TYR A 137 -10.68 18.65 21.08
CA TYR A 137 -9.63 18.82 22.08
C TYR A 137 -8.97 20.20 21.97
N LEU A 138 -8.58 20.62 20.76
CA LEU A 138 -7.91 21.90 20.54
C LEU A 138 -8.85 23.07 20.82
N ASP A 139 -10.13 22.97 20.50
CA ASP A 139 -11.12 24.02 20.76
C ASP A 139 -11.27 24.29 22.27
N LYS A 140 -11.27 23.24 23.08
CA LYS A 140 -11.36 23.33 24.55
C LYS A 140 -10.03 23.65 25.23
N LEU A 141 -8.91 23.59 24.51
CA LEU A 141 -7.58 23.79 25.09
C LEU A 141 -7.31 25.26 25.40
N GLU A 142 -7.23 25.58 26.68
CA GLU A 142 -6.76 26.89 27.17
C GLU A 142 -5.28 26.81 27.58
N HIS A 143 -4.39 27.15 26.64
CA HIS A 143 -2.95 27.13 26.89
C HIS A 143 -2.22 28.16 26.01
N PRO A 144 -1.24 28.92 26.54
CA PRO A 144 -0.53 29.96 25.77
C PRO A 144 0.20 29.41 24.54
N LEU A 145 0.66 28.16 24.61
CA LEU A 145 1.34 27.48 23.49
C LEU A 145 0.39 26.73 22.53
N LYS A 146 -0.94 26.94 22.60
CA LYS A 146 -1.89 26.34 21.64
C LYS A 146 -1.54 26.68 20.18
N GLY A 147 -1.02 27.87 19.92
CA GLY A 147 -0.54 28.26 18.58
C GLY A 147 0.54 27.33 18.02
N VAL A 148 1.48 26.89 18.87
CA VAL A 148 2.53 25.94 18.49
C VAL A 148 1.95 24.60 18.06
N LEU A 149 0.92 24.11 18.76
CA LEU A 149 0.23 22.85 18.42
C LEU A 149 -0.46 22.95 17.06
N LEU A 150 -1.14 24.07 16.80
CA LEU A 150 -1.85 24.30 15.54
C LEU A 150 -0.88 24.34 14.35
N GLU A 151 0.22 25.09 14.48
CA GLU A 151 1.24 25.16 13.43
C GLU A 151 1.92 23.80 13.22
N LEU A 152 2.33 23.12 14.29
CA LEU A 152 2.94 21.79 14.22
C LEU A 152 2.01 20.79 13.52
N ARG A 153 0.73 20.76 13.92
CA ARG A 153 -0.30 19.89 13.32
C ARG A 153 -0.46 20.17 11.84
N HIS A 154 -0.67 21.43 11.46
CA HIS A 154 -0.83 21.82 10.06
C HIS A 154 0.37 21.38 9.22
N HIS A 155 1.56 21.63 9.72
CA HIS A 155 2.81 21.28 9.05
C HIS A 155 3.02 19.78 8.89
N ILE A 156 2.82 18.98 9.95
CA ILE A 156 2.98 17.52 9.89
C ILE A 156 1.99 16.91 8.90
N LEU A 157 0.70 17.23 9.01
CA LEU A 157 -0.34 16.64 8.17
C LEU A 157 -0.23 17.08 6.70
N THR A 158 0.28 18.30 6.45
CA THR A 158 0.53 18.77 5.07
C THR A 158 1.75 18.07 4.46
N ARG A 159 2.81 17.84 5.26
CA ARG A 159 4.07 17.30 4.76
C ARG A 159 4.06 15.78 4.60
N PHE A 160 3.36 15.06 5.49
CA PHE A 160 3.40 13.60 5.60
C PHE A 160 1.99 13.00 5.47
N PRO A 161 1.52 12.70 4.25
CA PRO A 161 0.19 12.13 4.04
C PRO A 161 -0.02 10.75 4.69
N GLU A 162 1.08 10.04 4.98
CA GLU A 162 1.09 8.78 5.72
C GLU A 162 0.98 8.93 7.26
N ILE A 163 0.84 10.16 7.77
CA ILE A 163 0.61 10.43 9.18
C ILE A 163 -0.86 10.79 9.40
N SER A 164 -1.42 10.27 10.48
CA SER A 164 -2.72 10.67 11.02
C SER A 164 -2.61 11.03 12.50
N GLU A 165 -3.67 11.60 13.04
CA GLU A 165 -3.70 12.16 14.38
C GLU A 165 -4.83 11.57 15.23
N HIS A 166 -4.64 11.61 16.55
CA HIS A 166 -5.66 11.31 17.54
C HIS A 166 -5.31 11.94 18.88
N ILE A 167 -6.26 11.92 19.81
CA ILE A 167 -5.98 12.18 21.22
C ILE A 167 -5.65 10.86 21.90
N LYS A 168 -4.46 10.79 22.48
CA LYS A 168 -3.98 9.64 23.27
C LYS A 168 -3.36 10.17 24.55
N TRP A 169 -3.74 9.58 25.68
CA TRP A 169 -3.29 10.04 27.01
C TRP A 169 -3.58 11.52 27.28
N ASN A 170 -4.72 12.02 26.78
CA ASN A 170 -5.11 13.43 26.82
C ASN A 170 -4.14 14.39 26.12
N SER A 171 -3.36 13.87 25.17
CA SER A 171 -2.38 14.63 24.39
C SER A 171 -2.62 14.45 22.90
N LEU A 172 -2.41 15.52 22.13
CA LEU A 172 -2.33 15.43 20.67
C LEU A 172 -1.20 14.47 20.30
N SER A 173 -1.53 13.43 19.53
CA SER A 173 -0.58 12.41 19.12
C SER A 173 -0.73 12.11 17.63
N PHE A 174 0.38 11.73 17.00
CA PHE A 174 0.49 11.39 15.60
C PHE A 174 0.96 9.96 15.44
N TYR A 175 0.42 9.26 14.45
CA TYR A 175 0.76 7.88 14.17
C TYR A 175 0.77 7.61 12.67
N PHE A 176 1.50 6.58 12.28
CA PHE A 176 1.54 6.10 10.91
C PHE A 176 0.23 5.42 10.53
N ASN A 177 -0.43 5.95 9.49
CA ASN A 177 -1.72 5.47 9.01
C ASN A 177 -1.60 4.34 7.99
N GLY A 178 -0.41 4.12 7.42
CA GLY A 178 -0.19 3.14 6.35
C GLY A 178 -0.24 1.68 6.81
N GLU A 179 0.01 0.79 5.86
CA GLU A 179 0.04 -0.66 6.11
C GLU A 179 1.18 -1.05 7.06
N MET A 180 0.90 -2.01 7.94
CA MET A 180 1.90 -2.60 8.83
C MET A 180 1.73 -4.10 8.90
N ARG A 181 2.84 -4.81 9.11
CA ARG A 181 2.88 -6.22 9.52
C ARG A 181 2.06 -6.44 10.78
N ALA A 182 1.67 -7.69 11.03
CA ALA A 182 1.02 -8.04 12.28
C ALA A 182 1.97 -7.79 13.46
N PHE A 183 1.50 -7.08 14.49
CA PHE A 183 2.25 -6.82 15.72
C PHE A 183 1.31 -6.80 16.92
N ASN A 184 1.86 -6.98 18.12
CA ASN A 184 1.10 -6.86 19.36
C ASN A 184 0.68 -5.39 19.58
N PRO A 185 -0.61 -5.05 19.70
CA PRO A 185 -1.06 -3.67 19.86
C PRO A 185 -0.41 -2.90 21.02
N LYS A 186 0.08 -3.60 22.05
CA LYS A 186 0.80 -3.01 23.19
C LYS A 186 2.23 -2.55 22.87
N GLU A 187 2.76 -2.88 21.69
CA GLU A 187 4.09 -2.46 21.23
C GLU A 187 4.08 -1.09 20.55
N TYR A 188 2.90 -0.48 20.35
CA TYR A 188 2.75 0.90 19.87
C TYR A 188 3.52 1.22 18.58
N LYS A 189 3.77 0.22 17.71
CA LYS A 189 4.62 0.38 16.51
C LYS A 189 4.13 1.41 15.50
N ARG A 190 2.89 1.87 15.61
CA ARG A 190 2.30 2.96 14.80
C ARG A 190 2.60 4.34 15.36
N ASP A 191 2.79 4.46 16.66
CA ASP A 191 2.81 5.75 17.33
C ASP A 191 4.13 6.46 17.02
N LEU A 192 4.00 7.66 16.46
CA LEU A 192 5.12 8.51 16.09
C LEU A 192 5.29 9.57 17.15
N LEU A 193 4.52 10.64 17.11
CA LEU A 193 4.80 11.79 17.93
C LEU A 193 3.74 11.99 18.98
N VAL A 194 4.14 12.16 20.24
CA VAL A 194 3.22 12.55 21.33
C VAL A 194 3.57 13.96 21.74
N VAL A 195 2.59 14.86 21.70
CA VAL A 195 2.76 16.29 22.00
C VAL A 195 2.23 16.57 23.40
N ASN A 196 3.14 16.76 24.35
CA ASN A 196 2.79 17.11 25.72
C ASN A 196 3.00 18.61 25.95
N LEU A 197 2.14 19.20 26.79
CA LEU A 197 2.28 20.58 27.24
C LEU A 197 2.89 20.57 28.64
N ASN A 198 4.07 21.18 28.81
CA ASN A 198 4.62 21.41 30.13
C ASN A 198 4.16 22.78 30.64
N LYS A 199 3.47 22.81 31.79
CA LYS A 199 3.17 23.96 32.69
C LYS A 199 3.42 25.36 32.13
N GLN A 200 2.98 25.63 30.90
CA GLN A 200 3.14 26.86 30.13
C GLN A 200 4.55 27.23 29.60
N GLU A 201 5.59 26.43 29.79
CA GLU A 201 6.97 26.80 29.39
C GLU A 201 7.35 26.32 27.98
N TYR A 202 6.94 25.11 27.61
CA TYR A 202 7.27 24.52 26.31
C TYR A 202 6.30 23.41 25.91
N VAL A 203 6.25 23.16 24.61
CA VAL A 203 5.68 21.96 24.01
C VAL A 203 6.77 20.89 23.97
N LEU A 204 6.51 19.74 24.57
CA LEU A 204 7.41 18.59 24.57
C LEU A 204 6.96 17.57 23.53
N LEU A 205 7.77 17.41 22.50
CA LEU A 205 7.60 16.41 21.47
C LEU A 205 8.30 15.13 21.90
N VAL A 206 7.55 14.07 22.17
CA VAL A 206 8.08 12.76 22.58
C VAL A 206 8.01 11.80 21.40
N PHE A 207 9.14 11.16 21.10
CA PHE A 207 9.31 10.15 20.07
C PHE A 207 9.50 8.78 20.76
N PRO A 208 8.46 7.94 20.97
CA PRO A 208 8.56 6.74 21.82
C PRO A 208 9.66 5.74 21.44
N THR A 209 10.00 5.61 20.15
CA THR A 209 11.13 4.79 19.68
C THR A 209 12.19 5.63 18.97
N GLY A 210 12.44 6.82 19.52
CA GLY A 210 13.35 7.81 18.94
C GLY A 210 14.80 7.37 18.79
N ASN A 211 15.25 6.35 19.53
CA ASN A 211 16.57 5.74 19.39
C ASN A 211 16.81 5.08 18.02
N ASN A 212 15.74 4.68 17.32
CA ASN A 212 15.84 4.10 15.99
C ASN A 212 16.16 5.15 14.93
N ILE A 213 15.78 6.41 15.14
CA ILE A 213 15.90 7.50 14.16
C ILE A 213 17.35 7.63 13.67
N SER A 214 17.54 7.38 12.38
CA SER A 214 18.88 7.36 11.77
C SER A 214 19.43 8.76 11.56
N HIS A 215 18.57 9.74 11.31
CA HIS A 215 18.97 11.14 11.19
C HIS A 215 19.47 11.68 12.53
N LYS A 216 20.77 11.98 12.61
CA LYS A 216 21.38 12.54 13.81
C LYS A 216 21.11 14.03 13.88
N SER A 217 20.46 14.46 14.96
CA SER A 217 20.10 15.85 15.18
C SER A 217 20.40 16.26 16.62
N GLN A 218 20.90 17.48 16.80
CA GLN A 218 21.10 18.07 18.13
C GLN A 218 19.77 18.43 18.81
N LEU A 219 18.67 18.48 18.06
CA LEU A 219 17.35 18.72 18.63
C LEU A 219 16.82 17.53 19.45
N LEU A 220 17.30 16.31 19.15
CA LEU A 220 16.88 15.10 19.86
C LEU A 220 17.63 14.98 21.18
N GLU A 221 16.92 15.26 22.27
CA GLU A 221 17.40 15.17 23.64
C GLU A 221 16.95 13.87 24.34
N GLY A 222 17.64 13.56 25.43
CA GLY A 222 17.30 12.48 26.35
C GLY A 222 17.90 11.13 25.97
N ASP A 223 18.20 10.32 26.97
CA ASP A 223 18.61 8.93 26.79
C ASP A 223 17.90 8.07 27.84
N TYR A 224 16.80 7.46 27.42
CA TYR A 224 15.90 6.74 28.31
C TYR A 224 15.96 5.25 28.01
N ALA A 225 15.78 4.41 29.03
CA ALA A 225 15.82 2.96 28.91
C ALA A 225 14.75 2.40 27.95
N ASP A 226 13.65 3.12 27.75
CA ASP A 226 12.58 2.76 26.81
C ASP A 226 12.89 3.18 25.35
N GLY A 227 14.03 3.83 25.10
CA GLY A 227 14.47 4.23 23.77
C GLY A 227 13.83 5.51 23.25
N ARG A 228 13.03 6.23 24.04
CA ARG A 228 12.42 7.49 23.58
C ARG A 228 13.46 8.60 23.40
N LYS A 229 13.18 9.54 22.50
CA LYS A 229 13.88 10.82 22.39
C LYS A 229 12.87 11.96 22.47
N MET A 230 13.33 13.16 22.80
CA MET A 230 12.46 14.31 23.01
C MET A 230 12.97 15.56 22.31
N VAL A 231 12.06 16.45 21.93
CA VAL A 231 12.38 17.81 21.45
C VAL A 231 11.52 18.81 22.23
N LYS A 232 12.10 19.90 22.71
CA LYS A 232 11.36 20.98 23.37
C LYS A 232 11.19 22.15 22.41
N ILE A 233 9.97 22.67 22.31
CA ILE A 233 9.62 23.82 21.48
C ILE A 233 8.99 24.89 22.37
N TYR A 234 9.62 26.05 22.45
CA TYR A 234 9.25 27.12 23.38
C TYR A 234 8.25 28.13 22.78
N SER A 235 8.18 28.23 21.45
CA SER A 235 7.32 29.20 20.75
C SER A 235 7.08 28.79 19.29
N THR A 236 6.19 29.50 18.60
CA THR A 236 5.94 29.34 17.15
C THR A 236 7.16 29.75 16.33
N GLU A 237 7.88 30.79 16.76
CA GLU A 237 9.17 31.17 16.18
C GLU A 237 10.22 30.06 16.36
N GLY A 238 10.31 29.49 17.57
CA GLY A 238 11.19 28.34 17.83
C GLY A 238 10.86 27.13 16.96
N LEU A 239 9.56 26.84 16.77
CA LEU A 239 9.12 25.81 15.83
C LEU A 239 9.58 26.13 14.40
N THR A 240 9.38 27.36 13.95
CA THR A 240 9.74 27.81 12.61
C THR A 240 11.24 27.67 12.35
N ASN A 241 12.07 28.10 13.31
CA ASN A 241 13.54 28.03 13.22
C ASN A 241 14.08 26.60 13.17
N HIS A 242 13.36 25.63 13.75
CA HIS A 242 13.77 24.23 13.81
C HIS A 242 12.98 23.30 12.88
N LYS A 243 12.05 23.86 12.08
CA LYS A 243 11.06 23.12 11.29
C LYS A 243 11.69 22.11 10.33
N ASP A 244 12.66 22.55 9.54
CA ASP A 244 13.27 21.69 8.51
C ASP A 244 14.02 20.51 9.14
N GLU A 245 14.67 20.77 10.26
CA GLU A 245 15.40 19.75 11.01
C GLU A 245 14.43 18.77 11.69
N LEU A 246 13.34 19.26 12.27
CA LEU A 246 12.26 18.44 12.82
C LEU A 246 11.63 17.53 11.75
N PHE A 247 11.45 18.02 10.52
CA PHE A 247 10.89 17.20 9.44
C PHE A 247 11.87 16.15 8.94
N LYS A 248 13.19 16.39 8.97
CA LYS A 248 14.18 15.34 8.70
C LYS A 248 14.12 14.25 9.75
N ILE A 249 13.97 14.60 11.02
CA ILE A 249 13.77 13.64 12.12
C ILE A 249 12.51 12.79 11.87
N ILE A 250 11.36 13.43 11.64
CA ILE A 250 10.08 12.73 11.42
C ILE A 250 10.15 11.85 10.16
N GLY A 251 10.65 12.40 9.04
CA GLY A 251 10.77 11.67 7.78
C GLY A 251 11.71 10.46 7.89
N SER A 252 12.86 10.61 8.55
CA SER A 252 13.78 9.50 8.82
C SER A 252 13.13 8.41 9.66
N TRP A 253 12.26 8.77 10.59
CA TRP A 253 11.60 7.79 11.44
C TRP A 253 10.52 7.01 10.70
N ILE A 254 9.71 7.68 9.87
CA ILE A 254 8.68 7.01 9.04
C ILE A 254 9.31 5.92 8.16
N MET A 255 10.51 6.16 7.63
CA MET A 255 11.23 5.18 6.81
C MET A 255 11.62 3.90 7.55
N GLN A 256 11.64 3.93 8.88
CA GLN A 256 12.08 2.82 9.72
C GLN A 256 10.94 2.07 10.39
N ILE A 257 9.70 2.53 10.20
CA ILE A 257 8.52 1.79 10.65
C ILE A 257 8.52 0.44 9.94
N ASP A 258 8.35 -0.64 10.70
CA ASP A 258 8.26 -2.00 10.19
C ASP A 258 6.91 -2.17 9.45
N LYS A 259 6.92 -1.83 8.16
CA LYS A 259 5.78 -1.91 7.23
C LYS A 259 5.46 -3.36 6.84
#